data_AF-A0A661TWK4-F1
#
_entry.id   AF-A0A661TWK4-F1
#
_cell.length_a   1.000
_cell.length_b   1.000
_cell.length_c   1.000
_cell.angle_alpha   90.00
_cell.angle_beta   90.00
_cell.angle_gamma   90.00
#
_symmetry.space_group_name_H-M   'P 1'
#
loop_
_entity.id
_entity.type
_entity.pdbx_description
1 polymer ?
#
loop_
_entity_poly.entity_id
_entity_poly.type
_entity_poly.pdbx_seq_one_letter_code
_entity_poly.pdbx_strand_id
1 'polypeptide(L)'
;KYIYVGTWWTFVKLPYAPPSVDFVTVSPTSDEIASMKMDEERWRRIANDIRSKMGAEIPIFVFIDWGGTSSSPMAVFSQKLSSENQSELLRTMNSFFSKEDMLFVYPIHGGFLGQDAKVLAFKKYRIYDALAPEFQTYDTIKELAFSNA
;
A
#
# COMPACT_ATOMS: atom_id res chain seq x y z
N LYS A 1 10.60 22.81 14.52
CA LYS A 1 9.69 21.77 13.98
C LYS A 1 10.41 21.08 12.84
N TYR A 2 10.63 19.77 12.91
CA TYR A 2 11.19 19.00 11.80
C TYR A 2 10.11 18.76 10.73
N ILE A 3 10.47 18.80 9.45
CA ILE A 3 9.56 18.51 8.33
C ILE A 3 10.08 17.25 7.65
N TYR A 4 9.29 16.18 7.68
CA TYR A 4 9.64 14.94 6.99
C TYR A 4 9.46 15.08 5.48
N VAL A 5 10.44 14.60 4.71
CA VAL A 5 10.48 14.62 3.25
C VAL A 5 10.46 13.18 2.75
N GLY A 6 9.45 12.83 1.94
CA GLY A 6 9.32 11.49 1.34
C GLY A 6 9.28 11.54 -0.18
N THR A 7 9.51 10.39 -0.82
CA THR A 7 9.45 10.25 -2.29
C THR A 7 9.04 8.84 -2.72
N TRP A 8 8.60 8.69 -3.97
CA TRP A 8 8.28 7.40 -4.58
C TRP A 8 9.52 6.71 -5.13
N TRP A 9 9.67 5.40 -4.90
CA TRP A 9 10.90 4.63 -5.18
C TRP A 9 11.50 4.73 -6.58
N THR A 10 10.72 5.07 -7.60
CA THR A 10 11.19 5.06 -9.01
C THR A 10 12.40 5.95 -9.28
N PHE A 11 12.70 6.93 -8.41
CA PHE A 11 13.92 7.76 -8.49
C PHE A 11 15.21 6.93 -8.44
N VAL A 12 15.19 5.70 -7.91
CA VAL A 12 16.39 4.84 -7.84
C VAL A 12 16.94 4.53 -9.24
N LYS A 13 16.07 4.55 -10.26
CA LYS A 13 16.42 4.29 -11.67
C LYS A 13 16.93 5.53 -12.41
N LEU A 14 16.86 6.71 -11.80
CA LEU A 14 17.22 7.95 -12.47
C LEU A 14 18.73 8.20 -12.46
N PRO A 15 19.30 8.84 -13.52
CA PRO A 15 20.74 8.93 -13.74
C PRO A 15 21.43 10.02 -12.90
N TYR A 16 20.83 10.43 -11.78
CA TYR A 16 21.36 11.45 -10.89
C TYR A 16 21.40 10.95 -9.43
N ALA A 17 22.22 11.63 -8.62
CA ALA A 17 22.35 11.34 -7.19
C ALA A 17 20.99 11.51 -6.50
N PRO A 18 20.58 10.58 -5.64
CA PRO A 18 19.27 10.65 -5.03
C PRO A 18 19.13 11.90 -4.15
N PRO A 19 17.93 12.52 -4.08
CA PRO A 19 17.70 13.58 -3.11
C PRO A 19 17.79 13.01 -1.68
N SER A 20 18.19 13.86 -0.73
CA SER A 20 18.07 13.51 0.69
C SER A 20 16.59 13.48 1.08
N VAL A 21 16.12 12.33 1.57
CA VAL A 21 14.74 12.08 2.00
C VAL A 21 14.75 11.25 3.28
N ASP A 22 13.69 11.37 4.08
CA ASP A 22 13.50 10.65 5.34
C ASP A 22 12.90 9.25 5.15
N PHE A 23 12.19 9.03 4.04
CA PHE A 23 11.57 7.74 3.74
C PHE A 23 11.27 7.60 2.24
N VAL A 24 11.09 6.36 1.80
CA VAL A 24 10.70 6.01 0.43
C VAL A 24 9.35 5.30 0.43
N THR A 25 8.48 5.63 -0.51
CA THR A 25 7.19 4.97 -0.70
C THR A 25 7.19 4.02 -1.89
N VAL A 26 6.51 2.90 -1.71
CA VAL A 26 6.31 1.84 -2.71
C VAL A 26 4.86 1.38 -2.67
N SER A 27 4.38 0.73 -3.73
CA SER A 27 3.03 0.18 -3.81
C SER A 27 3.02 -1.23 -4.41
N PRO A 28 2.13 -2.12 -3.93
CA PRO A 28 1.78 -3.31 -4.67
C PRO A 28 1.18 -2.94 -6.02
N THR A 29 1.32 -3.85 -6.96
CA THR A 29 0.65 -3.74 -8.25
C THR A 29 -0.80 -4.19 -8.14
N SER A 30 -1.62 -3.74 -9.08
CA SER A 30 -3.01 -4.19 -9.20
C SER A 30 -3.11 -5.71 -9.44
N ASP A 31 -2.12 -6.32 -10.09
CA ASP A 31 -2.08 -7.76 -10.32
C ASP A 31 -1.77 -8.55 -9.05
N GLU A 32 -0.84 -8.07 -8.21
CA GLU A 32 -0.58 -8.65 -6.88
C GLU A 32 -1.82 -8.58 -5.98
N ILE A 33 -2.58 -7.48 -6.05
CA ILE A 33 -3.84 -7.35 -5.31
C ILE A 33 -4.91 -8.30 -5.85
N ALA A 34 -5.12 -8.32 -7.18
CA ALA A 34 -6.13 -9.16 -7.80
C ALA A 34 -5.87 -10.66 -7.58
N SER A 35 -4.60 -11.07 -7.57
CA SER A 35 -4.17 -12.45 -7.33
C SER A 35 -3.99 -12.78 -5.84
N MET A 36 -4.06 -11.77 -4.96
CA MET A 36 -3.77 -11.87 -3.53
C MET A 36 -2.38 -12.48 -3.23
N LYS A 37 -1.42 -12.34 -4.15
CA LYS A 37 -0.08 -12.94 -4.06
C LYS A 37 0.98 -11.89 -4.28
N MET A 38 1.89 -11.75 -3.33
CA MET A 38 3.03 -10.83 -3.43
C MET A 38 4.15 -11.45 -4.28
N ASP A 39 4.76 -10.65 -5.14
CA ASP A 39 5.91 -11.06 -5.95
C ASP A 39 7.21 -10.85 -5.15
N GLU A 40 7.66 -11.89 -4.44
CA GLU A 40 8.84 -11.84 -3.56
C GLU A 40 10.09 -11.34 -4.28
N GLU A 41 10.35 -11.83 -5.49
CA GLU A 41 11.53 -11.43 -6.27
C GLU A 41 11.48 -9.94 -6.62
N ARG A 42 10.30 -9.44 -6.99
CA ARG A 42 10.10 -8.00 -7.26
C ARG A 42 10.33 -7.17 -6.01
N TRP A 43 9.78 -7.56 -4.87
CA TRP A 43 9.92 -6.81 -3.62
C TRP A 43 11.36 -6.79 -3.11
N ARG A 44 12.05 -7.94 -3.13
CA ARG A 44 13.47 -8.02 -2.76
C ARG A 44 14.33 -7.14 -3.66
N ARG A 45 14.07 -7.14 -4.97
CA ARG A 45 14.76 -6.25 -5.92
C ARG A 45 14.51 -4.77 -5.63
N ILE A 46 13.25 -4.37 -5.39
CA ILE A 46 12.91 -2.98 -5.07
C ILE A 46 13.62 -2.53 -3.78
N ALA A 47 13.58 -3.35 -2.73
CA ALA A 47 14.22 -3.04 -1.46
C ALA A 47 15.75 -2.90 -1.62
N ASN A 48 16.38 -3.80 -2.38
CA ASN A 48 17.82 -3.73 -2.68
C ASN A 48 18.18 -2.47 -3.46
N ASP A 49 17.43 -2.14 -4.53
CA ASP A 49 17.69 -0.94 -5.33
C ASP A 49 17.59 0.34 -4.48
N ILE A 50 16.61 0.41 -3.56
CA ILE A 50 16.45 1.53 -2.64
C ILE A 50 17.62 1.58 -1.64
N ARG A 51 17.88 0.50 -0.92
CA ARG A 51 18.91 0.46 0.13
C ARG A 51 20.31 0.68 -0.42
N SER A 52 20.61 0.18 -1.62
CA SER A 52 21.91 0.43 -2.28
C SER A 52 22.12 1.90 -2.64
N LYS A 53 21.06 2.66 -2.93
CA LYS A 53 21.17 4.07 -3.33
C LYS A 53 21.01 5.03 -2.14
N MET A 54 20.24 4.65 -1.12
CA MET A 54 19.83 5.52 0.01
C MET A 54 20.47 5.16 1.35
N GLY A 55 21.07 3.97 1.47
CA GLY A 55 21.54 3.41 2.73
C GLY A 55 20.57 2.35 3.28
N ALA A 56 21.11 1.41 4.06
CA ALA A 56 20.37 0.25 4.56
C ALA A 56 19.21 0.61 5.50
N GLU A 57 19.34 1.71 6.24
CA GLU A 57 18.42 2.12 7.31
C GLU A 57 17.25 2.99 6.83
N ILE A 58 17.13 3.28 5.53
CA ILE A 58 16.05 4.14 5.03
C ILE A 58 14.69 3.44 5.24
N PRO A 59 13.70 4.07 5.91
CA PRO A 59 12.36 3.50 6.01
C PRO A 59 11.71 3.39 4.63
N ILE A 60 11.20 2.20 4.32
CA ILE A 60 10.41 1.92 3.12
C ILE A 60 8.96 1.72 3.54
N PHE A 61 8.09 2.64 3.15
CA PHE A 61 6.66 2.58 3.45
C PHE A 61 5.90 2.00 2.26
N VAL A 62 5.12 0.96 2.51
CA VAL A 62 4.29 0.30 1.51
C VAL A 62 2.86 0.80 1.63
N PHE A 63 2.37 1.46 0.59
CA PHE A 63 1.02 2.00 0.52
C PHE A 63 0.25 1.33 -0.63
N ILE A 64 -1.03 1.04 -0.43
CA ILE A 64 -1.91 0.69 -1.56
C ILE A 64 -2.20 1.99 -2.33
N ASP A 65 -1.48 2.22 -3.42
CA ASP A 65 -1.60 3.43 -4.21
C ASP A 65 -2.98 3.57 -4.87
N TRP A 66 -3.38 4.80 -5.12
CA TRP A 66 -4.64 5.15 -5.76
C TRP A 66 -4.41 6.17 -6.86
N GLY A 67 -5.22 6.09 -7.91
CA GLY A 67 -5.14 7.00 -9.05
C GLY A 67 -6.53 7.26 -9.63
N GLY A 68 -6.59 8.06 -10.68
CA GLY A 68 -7.85 8.43 -11.34
C GLY A 68 -8.58 7.27 -12.02
N THR A 69 -7.96 6.09 -12.16
CA THR A 69 -8.47 4.94 -12.90
C THR A 69 -9.03 3.86 -11.99
N SER A 70 -9.96 3.08 -12.54
CA SER A 70 -10.50 1.85 -11.95
C SER A 70 -9.51 0.67 -11.95
N SER A 71 -8.30 0.88 -12.51
CA SER A 71 -7.21 -0.08 -12.54
C SER A 71 -6.12 0.20 -11.50
N SER A 72 -6.24 1.26 -10.71
CA SER A 72 -5.29 1.54 -9.62
C SER A 72 -5.33 0.44 -8.55
N PRO A 73 -4.24 0.24 -7.78
CA PRO A 73 -4.20 -0.78 -6.73
C PRO A 73 -5.39 -0.68 -5.76
N MET A 74 -5.72 0.54 -5.29
CA MET A 74 -6.88 0.78 -4.42
C MET A 74 -8.23 0.48 -5.10
N ALA A 75 -8.38 0.84 -6.37
CA ALA A 75 -9.59 0.49 -7.11
C ALA A 75 -9.75 -1.03 -7.25
N VAL A 76 -8.67 -1.77 -7.53
CA VAL A 76 -8.72 -3.23 -7.60
C VAL A 76 -9.02 -3.84 -6.24
N PHE A 77 -8.37 -3.36 -5.18
CA PHE A 77 -8.58 -3.81 -3.81
C PHE A 77 -10.06 -3.71 -3.40
N SER A 78 -10.65 -2.53 -3.62
CA SER A 78 -12.02 -2.24 -3.20
C SER A 78 -13.10 -2.81 -4.11
N GLN A 79 -12.84 -2.88 -5.43
CA GLN A 79 -13.89 -3.22 -6.41
C GLN A 79 -13.88 -4.70 -6.83
N LYS A 80 -12.75 -5.41 -6.70
CA LYS A 80 -12.63 -6.80 -7.15
C LYS A 80 -12.60 -7.82 -6.01
N LEU A 81 -12.17 -7.42 -4.82
CA LEU A 81 -12.11 -8.32 -3.66
C LEU A 81 -13.36 -8.16 -2.79
N SER A 82 -13.86 -9.27 -2.25
CA SER A 82 -14.86 -9.22 -1.18
C SER A 82 -14.27 -8.63 0.10
N SER A 83 -15.11 -8.22 1.05
CA SER A 83 -14.68 -7.73 2.37
C SER A 83 -13.74 -8.72 3.09
N GLU A 84 -14.05 -10.02 2.99
CA GLU A 84 -13.24 -11.09 3.57
C GLU A 84 -11.87 -11.19 2.90
N ASN A 85 -11.84 -11.14 1.56
CA ASN A 85 -10.59 -11.18 0.80
C ASN A 85 -9.76 -9.90 0.98
N GLN A 86 -10.39 -8.74 1.17
CA GLN A 86 -9.71 -7.50 1.54
C GLN A 86 -9.02 -7.66 2.89
N SER A 87 -9.72 -8.19 3.89
CA SER A 87 -9.15 -8.47 5.21
C SER A 87 -8.00 -9.49 5.15
N GLU A 88 -8.16 -10.58 4.41
CA GLU A 88 -7.12 -11.60 4.25
C GLU A 88 -5.88 -11.05 3.52
N LEU A 89 -6.08 -10.20 2.51
CA LEU A 89 -4.98 -9.56 1.83
C LEU A 89 -4.22 -8.59 2.75
N LEU A 90 -4.90 -7.85 3.63
CA LEU A 90 -4.23 -7.00 4.62
C LEU A 90 -3.36 -7.82 5.59
N ARG A 91 -3.84 -9.00 6.02
CA ARG A 91 -3.05 -9.95 6.84
C ARG A 91 -1.83 -10.47 6.08
N THR A 92 -2.03 -10.84 4.81
CA THR A 92 -0.96 -11.30 3.91
C THR A 92 0.10 -10.23 3.72
N MET A 93 -0.30 -9.00 3.38
CA MET A 93 0.60 -7.86 3.20
C MET A 93 1.35 -7.53 4.49
N ASN A 94 0.66 -7.49 5.63
CA ASN A 94 1.29 -7.26 6.93
C ASN A 94 2.42 -8.26 7.21
N SER A 95 2.12 -9.56 7.10
CA SER A 95 3.10 -10.63 7.36
C SER A 95 4.25 -10.59 6.37
N PHE A 96 3.97 -10.37 5.09
CA PHE A 96 4.96 -10.33 4.04
C PHE A 96 5.91 -9.13 4.19
N PHE A 97 5.37 -7.91 4.29
CA PHE A 97 6.22 -6.70 4.37
C PHE A 97 7.01 -6.61 5.67
N SER A 98 6.45 -7.10 6.79
CA SER A 98 7.20 -7.18 8.06
C SER A 98 8.43 -8.09 7.93
N LYS A 99 8.34 -9.20 7.19
CA LYS A 99 9.47 -10.13 6.95
C LYS A 99 10.54 -9.52 6.03
N GLU A 100 10.13 -8.68 5.09
CA GLU A 100 11.04 -8.00 4.14
C GLU A 100 11.61 -6.68 4.68
N ASP A 101 11.38 -6.39 5.97
CA ASP A 101 11.81 -5.15 6.63
C ASP A 101 11.28 -3.90 5.90
N MET A 102 9.98 -3.93 5.57
CA MET A 102 9.24 -2.83 4.98
C MET A 102 8.00 -2.54 5.82
N LEU A 103 7.67 -1.27 5.99
CA LEU A 103 6.57 -0.84 6.86
C LEU A 103 5.29 -0.71 6.04
N PHE A 104 4.37 -1.65 6.22
CA PHE A 104 3.06 -1.58 5.58
C PHE A 104 2.18 -0.52 6.24
N VAL A 105 1.65 0.41 5.44
CA VAL A 105 0.78 1.48 5.91
C VAL A 105 -0.66 1.15 5.56
N TYR A 106 -1.45 0.86 6.59
CA TYR A 106 -2.84 0.44 6.41
C TYR A 106 -3.73 1.56 5.85
N PRO A 107 -4.59 1.26 4.86
CA PRO A 107 -5.59 2.21 4.41
C PRO A 107 -6.74 2.26 5.42
N ILE A 108 -6.94 3.40 6.08
CA ILE A 108 -8.11 3.64 6.94
C ILE A 108 -9.16 4.48 6.20
N HIS A 109 -8.74 5.65 5.71
CA HIS A 109 -9.57 6.58 4.98
C HIS A 109 -8.84 7.10 3.75
N GLY A 110 -9.59 7.34 2.68
CA GLY A 110 -9.04 7.90 1.46
C GLY A 110 -8.49 6.84 0.52
N GLY A 111 -8.15 7.30 -0.69
CA GLY A 111 -7.90 6.43 -1.83
C GLY A 111 -9.08 6.46 -2.79
N PHE A 112 -8.90 7.09 -3.94
CA PHE A 112 -9.95 7.20 -4.94
C PHE A 112 -10.23 5.82 -5.56
N LEU A 113 -11.51 5.43 -5.61
CA LEU A 113 -11.93 4.10 -6.08
C LEU A 113 -12.01 4.00 -7.62
N GLY A 114 -11.74 5.10 -8.32
CA GLY A 114 -11.94 5.23 -9.75
C GLY A 114 -13.30 5.83 -10.11
N GLN A 115 -13.40 6.42 -11.31
CA GLN A 115 -14.63 7.06 -11.79
C GLN A 115 -15.79 6.06 -11.97
N ASP A 116 -15.46 4.82 -12.33
CA ASP A 116 -16.45 3.78 -12.62
C ASP A 116 -16.79 2.87 -11.43
N ALA A 117 -16.32 3.24 -10.23
CA ALA A 117 -16.56 2.47 -9.00
C ALA A 117 -18.05 2.16 -8.82
N LYS A 118 -18.34 0.88 -8.55
CA LYS A 118 -19.70 0.37 -8.33
C LYS A 118 -19.98 0.16 -6.85
N VAL A 119 -18.97 -0.30 -6.11
CA VAL A 119 -19.00 -0.40 -4.66
C VAL A 119 -18.49 0.92 -4.10
N LEU A 120 -19.40 1.70 -3.52
CA LEU A 120 -19.11 3.02 -2.96
C LEU A 120 -19.16 2.94 -1.44
N ALA A 121 -18.23 3.61 -0.76
CA ALA A 121 -18.30 3.72 0.69
C ALA A 121 -19.62 4.39 1.10
N PHE A 122 -20.36 3.75 2.02
CA PHE A 122 -21.68 4.21 2.47
C PHE A 122 -22.66 4.43 1.31
N LYS A 123 -22.55 3.63 0.26
CA LYS A 123 -23.32 3.71 -0.99
C LYS A 123 -23.26 5.06 -1.71
N LYS A 124 -22.28 5.91 -1.37
CA LYS A 124 -22.25 7.32 -1.82
C LYS A 124 -20.88 7.79 -2.28
N TYR A 125 -19.81 7.42 -1.58
CA TYR A 125 -18.51 8.05 -1.78
C TYR A 125 -17.56 7.17 -2.61
N ARG A 126 -16.88 7.78 -3.57
CA ARG A 126 -15.84 7.14 -4.40
C ARG A 126 -14.45 7.21 -3.75
N ILE A 127 -14.42 7.18 -2.43
CA ILE A 127 -13.20 7.07 -1.65
C ILE A 127 -13.31 5.84 -0.78
N TYR A 128 -12.20 5.14 -0.61
CA TYR A 128 -12.13 4.01 0.30
C TYR A 128 -12.30 4.47 1.75
N ASP A 129 -13.01 3.67 2.54
CA ASP A 129 -13.17 3.87 3.97
C ASP A 129 -13.32 2.51 4.68
N ALA A 130 -12.40 2.20 5.58
CA ALA A 130 -12.35 0.91 6.28
C ALA A 130 -13.57 0.65 7.19
N LEU A 131 -14.30 1.70 7.58
CA LEU A 131 -15.53 1.61 8.40
C LEU A 131 -16.79 1.43 7.54
N ALA A 132 -16.70 1.60 6.22
CA ALA A 132 -17.85 1.45 5.35
C ALA A 132 -18.38 0.00 5.40
N PRO A 133 -19.71 -0.22 5.49
CA PRO A 133 -20.31 -1.55 5.50
C PRO A 133 -19.94 -2.40 4.28
N GLU A 134 -19.55 -1.76 3.18
CA GLU A 134 -19.10 -2.43 1.95
C GLU A 134 -17.69 -3.04 2.05
N PHE A 135 -16.85 -2.54 2.98
CA PHE A 135 -15.44 -2.92 3.09
C PHE A 135 -15.08 -3.55 4.45
N GLN A 136 -15.57 -2.98 5.56
CA GLN A 136 -15.48 -3.53 6.93
C GLN A 136 -14.09 -4.06 7.36
N THR A 137 -13.02 -3.43 6.91
CA THR A 137 -11.64 -3.88 7.19
C THR A 137 -11.05 -3.27 8.47
N TYR A 138 -11.73 -2.30 9.10
CA TYR A 138 -11.18 -1.55 10.24
C TYR A 138 -10.80 -2.44 11.42
N ASP A 139 -11.62 -3.42 11.79
CA ASP A 139 -11.32 -4.32 12.91
C ASP A 139 -10.10 -5.20 12.61
N THR A 140 -9.95 -5.67 11.37
CA THR A 140 -8.73 -6.37 10.92
C THR A 140 -7.51 -5.46 11.03
N ILE A 141 -7.60 -4.21 10.58
CA ILE A 141 -6.47 -3.26 10.66
C ILE A 141 -6.11 -2.99 12.12
N LYS A 142 -7.11 -2.79 12.97
CA LYS A 142 -6.93 -2.60 14.41
C LYS A 142 -6.20 -3.79 15.04
N GLU A 143 -6.66 -5.00 14.77
CA GLU A 143 -6.02 -6.23 15.25
C GLU A 143 -4.54 -6.29 14.84
N LEU A 144 -4.25 -6.08 13.56
CA LEU A 144 -2.88 -6.17 13.02
C LEU A 144 -1.95 -5.08 13.54
N ALA A 145 -2.46 -3.86 13.69
CA ALA A 145 -1.68 -2.74 14.23
C ALA A 145 -1.30 -2.95 15.71
N PHE A 146 -2.15 -3.62 16.49
CA PHE A 146 -1.89 -3.91 17.90
C PHE A 146 -1.22 -5.26 18.15
N SER A 147 -1.25 -6.21 17.21
CA SER A 147 -0.55 -7.49 17.33
C SER A 147 0.96 -7.40 17.08
N ASN A 148 1.40 -6.34 16.38
CA ASN A 148 2.79 -6.08 16.04
C ASN A 148 3.45 -5.01 16.94
N ALA A 149 2.78 -4.59 18.02
CA ALA A 149 3.26 -3.59 18.97
C ALA A 149 3.92 -4.22 20.21
#